data_AF-H3G6B5-F1
#
_entry.id   AF-H3G6B5-F1
#
_cell.length_a   1.000
_cell.length_b   1.000
_cell.length_c   1.000
_cell.angle_alpha   90.00
_cell.angle_beta   90.00
_cell.angle_gamma   90.00
#
_symmetry.space_group_name_H-M   'P 1'
#
loop_
_entity.id
_entity.type
_entity.pdbx_description
1 polymer ?
#
loop_
_entity_poly.entity_id
_entity_poly.type
_entity_poly.pdbx_seq_one_letter_code
_entity_poly.pdbx_strand_id
1 'polypeptide(L)'
;LNDLMKLEENKFCADCGCRGPRWASINLGVFICIACSGIHRSLGVHLTFVRSVNLDSWTPEQVQQMQRWGNGRAKGYYEANVPRDFRIPTEHSAVRDKEMWIRDKYERKRF
;
A
#
# COMPACT_ATOMS: atom_id res chain seq x y z
N LEU A 1 7.01 -11.90 7.90
CA LEU A 1 6.39 -11.25 6.71
C LEU A 1 6.57 -12.03 5.41
N ASN A 2 7.65 -12.79 5.21
CA ASN A 2 7.90 -13.53 3.96
C ASN A 2 6.72 -14.40 3.50
N ASP A 3 6.04 -15.10 4.43
CA ASP A 3 4.87 -15.91 4.06
C ASP A 3 3.67 -15.07 3.63
N LEU A 4 3.48 -13.88 4.20
CA LEU A 4 2.43 -12.97 3.76
C LEU A 4 2.65 -12.50 2.32
N MET A 5 3.90 -12.27 1.90
CA MET A 5 4.21 -11.86 0.53
C MET A 5 3.98 -12.97 -0.50
N LYS A 6 3.76 -14.22 -0.08
CA LYS A 6 3.39 -15.32 -0.97
C LYS A 6 1.91 -15.30 -1.36
N LEU A 7 1.06 -14.60 -0.60
CA LEU A 7 -0.36 -14.42 -0.91
C LEU A 7 -0.52 -13.63 -2.21
N GLU A 8 -1.44 -14.05 -3.09
CA GLU A 8 -1.56 -13.51 -4.45
C GLU A 8 -1.73 -11.99 -4.48
N GLU A 9 -2.57 -11.45 -3.58
CA GLU A 9 -2.85 -10.01 -3.50
C GLU A 9 -1.64 -9.21 -3.03
N ASN A 10 -0.76 -9.81 -2.22
CA ASN A 10 0.44 -9.16 -1.69
C ASN A 10 1.63 -9.22 -2.66
N LYS A 11 1.54 -9.97 -3.75
CA LYS A 11 2.57 -10.00 -4.81
C LYS A 11 2.61 -8.72 -5.64
N PHE A 12 1.61 -7.86 -5.51
CA PHE A 12 1.47 -6.62 -6.26
C PHE A 12 1.35 -5.44 -5.30
N CYS A 13 1.97 -4.32 -5.66
CA CYS A 13 1.85 -3.06 -4.93
C CYS A 13 0.38 -2.65 -4.80
N ALA A 14 -0.04 -2.29 -3.59
CA ALA A 14 -1.42 -1.89 -3.29
C ALA A 14 -1.89 -0.64 -4.04
N ASP A 15 -0.98 0.17 -4.60
CA ASP A 15 -1.34 1.47 -5.19
C ASP A 15 -1.13 1.54 -6.70
N CYS A 16 -0.15 0.83 -7.25
CA CYS A 16 0.16 0.89 -8.69
C CYS A 16 0.27 -0.48 -9.36
N GLY A 17 0.04 -1.58 -8.63
CA GLY A 17 0.11 -2.93 -9.17
C GLY A 17 1.51 -3.41 -9.57
N CYS A 18 2.58 -2.65 -9.29
CA CYS A 18 3.95 -3.11 -9.54
C CYS A 18 4.24 -4.43 -8.80
N ARG A 19 4.87 -5.39 -9.48
CA ARG A 19 5.16 -6.72 -8.92
C ARG A 19 6.26 -6.67 -7.85
N GLY A 20 6.15 -7.56 -6.86
CA GLY A 20 7.14 -7.76 -5.82
C GLY A 20 7.35 -6.55 -4.92
N PRO A 21 6.31 -5.99 -4.27
CA PRO A 21 6.49 -4.91 -3.31
C PRO A 21 7.43 -5.35 -2.17
N ARG A 22 8.36 -4.48 -1.78
CA ARG A 22 9.36 -4.72 -0.72
C ARG A 22 9.26 -3.73 0.44
N TRP A 23 8.23 -2.89 0.41
CA TRP A 23 7.90 -1.93 1.44
C TRP A 23 6.48 -2.18 1.93
N ALA A 24 6.16 -1.68 3.11
CA ALA A 24 4.82 -1.79 3.68
C ALA A 24 4.47 -0.53 4.47
N SER A 25 3.18 -0.20 4.50
CA SER A 25 2.62 0.74 5.48
C SER A 25 1.96 -0.06 6.59
N ILE A 26 2.49 0.06 7.81
CA ILE A 26 2.08 -0.78 8.95
C ILE A 26 0.64 -0.47 9.35
N ASN A 27 0.34 0.80 9.62
CA ASN A 27 -0.97 1.20 10.13
C ASN A 27 -2.08 1.00 9.09
N LEU A 28 -1.77 1.16 7.80
CA LEU A 28 -2.71 0.88 6.71
C LEU A 28 -2.81 -0.62 6.38
N GLY A 29 -1.78 -1.41 6.72
CA GLY A 29 -1.76 -2.86 6.49
C GLY A 29 -1.51 -3.27 5.04
N VAL A 30 -0.77 -2.47 4.26
CA VAL A 30 -0.53 -2.68 2.82
C VAL A 30 0.93 -2.88 2.46
N PHE A 31 1.20 -3.72 1.46
CA PHE A 31 2.49 -3.88 0.79
C PHE A 31 2.56 -3.01 -0.46
N ILE A 32 3.62 -2.22 -0.58
CA ILE A 32 3.82 -1.21 -1.61
C ILE A 32 5.23 -1.28 -2.23
N CYS A 33 5.37 -0.81 -3.46
CA CYS A 33 6.66 -0.74 -4.14
C CYS A 33 7.50 0.44 -3.62
N ILE A 34 8.79 0.48 -3.99
CA ILE A 34 9.70 1.55 -3.57
C ILE A 34 9.19 2.95 -3.97
N ALA A 35 8.67 3.10 -5.20
CA ALA A 35 8.16 4.38 -5.69
C ALA A 35 6.95 4.87 -4.89
N CYS A 36 5.96 4.00 -4.65
CA CYS A 36 4.79 4.36 -3.84
C CYS A 36 5.16 4.59 -2.37
N SER A 37 6.15 3.86 -1.84
CA SER A 37 6.66 4.09 -0.48
C SER A 37 7.22 5.50 -0.30
N GLY A 38 7.87 6.06 -1.33
CA GLY A 38 8.36 7.44 -1.32
C GLY A 38 7.23 8.46 -1.24
N ILE A 39 6.13 8.22 -1.95
CA ILE A 39 4.92 9.05 -1.89
C ILE A 39 4.28 8.92 -0.52
N HIS A 40 4.07 7.71 0.00
CA HIS A 40 3.55 7.51 1.36
C HIS A 40 4.36 8.29 2.41
N ARG A 41 5.69 8.34 2.28
CA ARG A 41 6.52 9.14 3.20
C ARG A 41 6.20 10.65 3.16
N SER A 42 5.81 11.19 2.01
CA SER A 42 5.44 12.62 1.88
C SER A 42 4.06 12.95 2.47
N LEU A 43 3.20 11.96 2.73
CA LEU A 43 1.93 12.14 3.43
C LEU A 43 2.12 12.36 4.95
N GLY A 44 3.23 11.87 5.50
CA GLY A 44 3.56 12.01 6.92
C GLY A 44 3.08 10.85 7.80
N VAL A 45 3.77 10.69 8.94
CA VAL A 45 3.64 9.51 9.83
C VAL A 45 2.29 9.37 10.52
N HIS A 46 1.53 10.45 10.63
CA HIS A 46 0.17 10.44 11.18
C HIS A 46 -0.84 9.74 10.26
N LEU A 47 -0.53 9.66 8.95
CA LEU A 47 -1.36 8.96 7.96
C LEU A 47 -0.80 7.59 7.61
N THR A 48 0.52 7.47 7.46
CA THR A 48 1.14 6.23 7.00
C THR A 48 2.52 6.03 7.59
N PHE A 49 2.76 4.84 8.14
CA PHE A 49 4.02 4.47 8.76
C PHE A 49 4.74 3.41 7.94
N VAL A 50 5.73 3.85 7.16
CA VAL A 50 6.40 3.04 6.13
C VAL A 50 7.63 2.31 6.68
N ARG A 51 7.71 0.99 6.43
CA ARG A 51 8.88 0.13 6.73
C ARG A 51 9.27 -0.70 5.51
N SER A 52 10.56 -1.00 5.41
CA SER A 52 11.08 -2.02 4.51
C SER A 52 10.73 -3.40 5.06
N VAL A 53 10.27 -4.30 4.20
CA VAL A 53 9.91 -5.67 4.62
C VAL A 53 11.15 -6.46 5.07
N ASN A 54 12.32 -6.17 4.49
CA ASN A 54 13.54 -6.95 4.70
C ASN A 54 14.68 -6.20 5.39
N LEU A 55 14.65 -4.86 5.38
CA LEU A 55 15.75 -4.04 5.92
C LEU A 55 15.45 -3.44 7.29
N ASP A 56 14.18 -3.43 7.72
CA ASP A 56 13.78 -2.95 9.03
C ASP A 56 13.42 -4.12 9.96
N SER A 57 13.63 -3.92 11.27
CA SER A 57 13.11 -4.81 12.30
C SER A 57 11.61 -4.62 12.49
N TRP A 58 10.90 -5.74 12.69
CA TRP A 58 9.44 -5.78 12.87
C TRP A 58 9.08 -6.31 14.24
N THR A 59 8.18 -5.62 14.95
CA THR A 59 7.63 -6.14 16.20
C THR A 59 6.51 -7.16 15.91
N PRO A 60 6.21 -8.08 16.84
CA PRO A 60 5.11 -9.03 16.68
C PRO A 60 3.76 -8.35 16.37
N GLU A 61 3.48 -7.20 16.99
CA GLU A 61 2.24 -6.44 16.81
C GLU A 61 2.14 -5.87 15.38
N GLN A 62 3.26 -5.39 14.83
CA GLN A 62 3.33 -4.90 13.45
C GLN A 62 3.11 -6.05 12.46
N VAL A 63 3.67 -7.23 12.73
CA VAL A 63 3.42 -8.42 11.91
C VAL A 63 1.96 -8.83 11.96
N GLN A 64 1.34 -8.85 13.14
CA GLN A 64 -0.09 -9.15 13.29
C GLN A 64 -0.97 -8.16 12.53
N GLN A 65 -0.61 -6.87 12.54
CA GLN A 65 -1.32 -5.87 11.75
C GLN A 65 -1.29 -6.19 10.25
N MET A 66 -0.13 -6.59 9.72
CA MET A 66 0.01 -7.01 8.33
C MET A 66 -0.76 -8.31 8.03
N GLN A 67 -0.83 -9.25 8.99
CA GLN A 67 -1.62 -10.49 8.85
C GLN A 67 -3.13 -10.21 8.83
N ARG A 68 -3.60 -9.27 9.65
CA ARG A 68 -5.02 -8.89 9.77
C ARG A 68 -5.56 -8.21 8.51
N TRP A 69 -4.71 -7.46 7.81
CA TRP A 69 -5.05 -6.67 6.64
C TRP A 69 -4.56 -7.35 5.36
N GLY A 70 -3.33 -7.03 4.93
CA GLY A 70 -2.85 -7.38 3.61
C GLY A 70 -3.59 -6.63 2.50
N ASN A 71 -3.05 -6.71 1.28
CA ASN A 71 -3.54 -5.95 0.14
C ASN A 71 -4.95 -6.37 -0.28
N GLY A 72 -5.33 -7.64 -0.11
CA GLY A 72 -6.68 -8.12 -0.42
C GLY A 72 -7.76 -7.41 0.41
N ARG A 73 -7.62 -7.43 1.75
CA ARG A 73 -8.56 -6.75 2.64
C ARG A 73 -8.49 -5.24 2.49
N ALA A 74 -7.29 -4.69 2.36
CA ALA A 74 -7.09 -3.25 2.19
C ALA A 74 -7.77 -2.74 0.91
N LYS A 75 -7.70 -3.50 -0.20
CA LYS A 75 -8.41 -3.17 -1.43
C LYS A 75 -9.93 -3.15 -1.20
N GLY A 76 -10.48 -4.18 -0.56
CA GLY A 76 -11.92 -4.21 -0.23
C GLY A 76 -12.39 -3.10 0.72
N TYR A 77 -11.48 -2.42 1.42
CA TYR A 77 -11.79 -1.33 2.34
C TYR A 77 -11.55 0.05 1.74
N TYR A 78 -10.32 0.32 1.26
CA TYR A 78 -9.91 1.63 0.74
C TYR A 78 -10.28 1.87 -0.73
N GLU A 79 -10.69 0.82 -1.46
CA GLU A 79 -11.12 0.92 -2.85
C GLU A 79 -12.59 0.51 -3.03
N ALA A 80 -13.35 0.43 -1.93
CA ALA A 80 -14.70 -0.12 -1.93
C ALA A 80 -15.66 0.63 -2.86
N ASN A 81 -15.54 1.96 -2.92
CA ASN A 81 -16.41 2.84 -3.71
C ASN A 81 -15.68 3.47 -4.91
N VAL A 82 -14.60 2.86 -5.41
CA VAL A 82 -13.92 3.33 -6.63
C VAL A 82 -14.87 3.17 -7.82
N PRO A 83 -15.21 4.25 -8.55
CA PRO A 83 -16.04 4.15 -9.75
C PRO A 83 -15.40 3.22 -10.79
N ARG A 84 -16.22 2.48 -11.54
CA ARG A 84 -15.72 1.50 -12.52
C ARG A 84 -14.89 2.12 -13.64
N ASP A 85 -15.14 3.38 -13.95
CA ASP A 85 -14.44 4.20 -14.95
C ASP A 85 -13.25 4.98 -14.36
N PHE A 86 -13.02 4.89 -13.05
CA PHE A 86 -11.89 5.55 -12.41
C PHE A 86 -10.58 4.87 -12.82
N ARG A 87 -9.64 5.66 -13.34
CA ARG A 87 -8.34 5.15 -13.78
C ARG A 87 -7.37 5.04 -12.61
N ILE A 88 -7.23 3.82 -12.09
CA ILE A 88 -6.18 3.48 -11.11
C ILE A 88 -4.81 3.51 -11.82
N PRO A 89 -3.78 4.17 -11.25
CA PRO A 89 -2.46 4.24 -11.86
C PRO A 89 -1.78 2.86 -11.92
N THR A 90 -0.87 2.71 -12.87
CA THR A 90 -0.05 1.50 -13.06
C THR A 90 1.40 1.77 -12.68
N GLU A 91 2.25 0.74 -12.72
CA GLU A 91 3.68 0.91 -12.45
C GLU A 91 4.39 1.88 -13.41
N HIS A 92 3.87 2.05 -14.62
CA HIS A 92 4.40 2.96 -15.64
C HIS A 92 3.73 4.35 -15.64
N SER A 93 2.69 4.55 -14.83
CA SER A 93 2.05 5.86 -14.70
C SER A 93 3.01 6.89 -14.10
N ALA A 94 2.79 8.17 -14.45
CA ALA A 94 3.58 9.27 -13.94
C ALA A 94 3.50 9.35 -12.42
N VAL A 95 4.55 9.89 -11.79
CA VAL A 95 4.61 10.04 -10.33
C VAL A 95 3.43 10.85 -9.81
N ARG A 96 3.03 11.90 -10.53
CA ARG A 96 1.87 12.73 -10.20
C ARG A 96 0.56 11.94 -10.12
N ASP A 97 0.33 11.01 -11.04
CA ASP A 97 -0.89 10.20 -11.06
C ASP A 97 -0.94 9.25 -9.86
N LYS A 98 0.21 8.63 -9.55
CA LYS A 98 0.37 7.79 -8.36
C LYS A 98 0.15 8.59 -7.07
N GLU A 99 0.70 9.80 -7.00
CA GLU A 99 0.51 10.67 -5.83
C GLU A 99 -0.94 11.06 -5.63
N MET A 100 -1.62 11.50 -6.69
CA MET A 100 -3.03 11.86 -6.63
C MET A 100 -3.88 10.69 -6.14
N TRP A 101 -3.65 9.49 -6.68
CA TRP A 101 -4.32 8.27 -6.24
C TRP A 101 -4.08 7.93 -4.77
N ILE A 102 -2.82 7.94 -4.33
CA ILE A 102 -2.45 7.61 -2.94
C ILE A 102 -3.08 8.62 -1.95
N ARG A 103 -3.09 9.90 -2.30
CA ARG A 103 -3.75 10.94 -1.48
C ARG A 103 -5.26 10.78 -1.46
N ASP A 104 -5.91 10.56 -2.61
CA ASP A 104 -7.35 10.31 -2.67
C ASP A 104 -7.76 9.10 -1.84
N LYS A 105 -6.96 8.02 -1.91
CA LYS A 105 -7.20 6.76 -1.22
C LYS A 105 -7.04 6.85 0.29
N TYR A 106 -5.93 7.41 0.80
CA TYR A 106 -5.60 7.32 2.23
C TYR A 106 -5.73 8.64 3.00
N GLU A 107 -5.45 9.79 2.38
CA GLU A 107 -5.52 11.10 3.02
C GLU A 107 -6.95 11.65 2.97
N ARG A 108 -7.56 11.65 1.77
CA ARG A 108 -8.93 12.15 1.55
C ARG A 108 -10.00 11.11 1.80
N LYS A 109 -9.64 9.82 1.85
CA LYS A 109 -10.55 8.68 2.04
C LYS A 109 -11.76 8.76 1.11
N ARG A 110 -11.48 8.98 -0.17
CA ARG A 110 -12.48 9.29 -1.20
C ARG A 110 -13.35 8.07 -1.58
N PHE A 111 -12.87 6.86 -1.31
CA PHE A 111 -13.46 5.60 -1.77
C PHE A 111 -13.76 4.65 -0.63
#